data_AF-A0A1F7ZRU7-F1
#
_entry.id   AF-A0A1F7ZRU7-F1
#
_cell.length_a   1.000
_cell.length_b   1.000
_cell.length_c   1.000
_cell.angle_alpha   90.00
_cell.angle_beta   90.00
_cell.angle_gamma   90.00
#
_symmetry.space_group_name_H-M   'P 1'
#
loop_
_entity.id
_entity.type
_entity.pdbx_description
1 polymer ?
#
loop_
_entity_poly.entity_id
_entity_poly.type
_entity_poly.pdbx_seq_one_letter_code
_entity_poly.pdbx_strand_id
1 'polypeptide(L)'
;MSLDLSLPPTCPALCGYGDYSWDQATFALYTLIDLSPEETTKLLSILNKEWLEDSPNPIVRTPKVHNLAGKTLKDVVQAHVNLDKEISPVSGGEAKGDLGWYPTAFIVVTTRDWVNRGLLVVYLDDTDDEEGNKPDPEVRRMDKFFFEVGDASLLLASFSFGDLAFVDAKEQYGLE
;
A
#
# COMPACT_ATOMS: atom_id res chain seq x y z
N MET A 1 15.43 17.48 10.29
CA MET A 1 14.47 17.88 9.24
C MET A 1 13.24 17.02 9.43
N SER A 2 12.07 17.63 9.59
CA SER A 2 10.81 16.90 9.72
C SER A 2 10.31 16.54 8.32
N LEU A 3 9.94 15.28 8.08
CA LEU A 3 9.36 14.86 6.80
C LEU A 3 7.97 15.47 6.63
N ASP A 4 7.65 15.91 5.41
CA ASP A 4 6.28 16.30 5.06
C ASP A 4 5.48 15.05 4.69
N LEU A 5 4.65 14.61 5.64
CA LEU A 5 3.75 13.48 5.48
C LEU A 5 2.33 13.92 5.07
N SER A 6 2.18 15.13 4.55
CA SER A 6 0.89 15.65 4.09
C SER A 6 0.41 14.86 2.87
N LEU A 7 -0.83 14.37 2.89
CA LEU A 7 -1.44 13.70 1.75
C LEU A 7 -2.16 14.72 0.85
N PRO A 8 -2.33 14.44 -0.46
CA PRO A 8 -3.31 15.15 -1.24
C PRO A 8 -4.73 14.87 -0.68
N PRO A 9 -5.65 15.85 -0.77
CA PRO A 9 -6.99 15.69 -0.18
C PRO A 9 -7.80 14.56 -0.82
N THR A 10 -7.62 14.33 -2.11
CA THR A 10 -8.24 13.24 -2.88
C THR A 10 -7.27 12.72 -3.93
N CYS A 11 -7.46 11.47 -4.38
CA CYS A 11 -6.66 10.88 -5.46
C CYS A 11 -7.52 10.00 -6.37
N PRO A 12 -8.31 10.60 -7.28
CA PRO A 12 -9.25 9.86 -8.14
C PRO A 12 -8.57 8.85 -9.06
N ALA A 13 -7.28 9.07 -9.40
CA ALA A 13 -6.53 8.17 -10.26
C ALA A 13 -6.37 6.76 -9.67
N LEU A 14 -6.41 6.61 -8.34
CA LEU A 14 -6.32 5.30 -7.68
C LEU A 14 -7.69 4.57 -7.65
N CYS A 15 -8.79 5.27 -7.92
CA CYS A 15 -10.15 4.71 -7.93
C CYS A 15 -10.50 4.00 -9.25
N GLY A 16 -9.70 4.19 -10.31
CA GLY A 16 -9.99 3.70 -11.66
C GLY A 16 -9.85 2.18 -11.86
N TYR A 17 -9.60 1.42 -10.80
CA TYR A 17 -9.22 0.01 -10.87
C TYR A 17 -10.29 -0.97 -10.37
N GLY A 18 -11.49 -0.50 -10.01
CA GLY A 18 -12.54 -1.34 -9.41
C GLY A 18 -13.04 -2.49 -10.29
N ASP A 19 -12.85 -2.42 -11.61
CA ASP A 19 -13.21 -3.49 -12.56
C ASP A 19 -12.09 -4.55 -12.75
N TYR A 20 -10.98 -4.45 -12.03
CA TYR A 20 -9.84 -5.36 -12.13
C TYR A 20 -9.74 -6.27 -10.90
N SER A 21 -9.14 -7.44 -11.08
CA SER A 21 -8.83 -8.38 -10.00
C SER A 21 -7.54 -7.95 -9.31
N TRP A 22 -7.58 -7.82 -7.97
CA TRP A 22 -6.43 -7.45 -7.14
C TRP A 22 -5.98 -8.60 -6.22
N ASP A 23 -6.52 -9.80 -6.41
CA ASP A 23 -6.26 -10.98 -5.57
C ASP A 23 -4.77 -11.37 -5.51
N GLN A 24 -4.06 -11.16 -6.62
CA GLN A 24 -2.63 -11.44 -6.76
C GLN A 24 -1.77 -10.16 -6.73
N ALA A 25 -2.36 -9.03 -6.36
CA ALA A 25 -1.69 -7.75 -6.42
C ALA A 25 -0.74 -7.57 -5.22
N THR A 26 0.45 -7.03 -5.51
CA THR A 26 1.47 -6.77 -4.49
C THR A 26 1.41 -5.33 -4.00
N PHE A 27 1.60 -5.09 -2.70
CA PHE A 27 1.82 -3.75 -2.16
C PHE A 27 3.18 -3.16 -2.56
N ALA A 28 3.17 -1.91 -3.01
CA ALA A 28 4.40 -1.18 -3.33
C ALA A 28 5.06 -0.62 -2.05
N LEU A 29 6.38 -0.83 -1.91
CA LEU A 29 7.18 -0.23 -0.84
C LEU A 29 8.01 0.96 -1.37
N TYR A 30 7.84 2.12 -0.77
CA TYR A 30 8.61 3.34 -1.05
C TYR A 30 9.43 3.78 0.17
N THR A 31 10.47 4.59 -0.05
CA THR A 31 11.28 5.14 1.03
C THR A 31 11.38 6.67 0.90
N LEU A 32 11.05 7.39 1.96
CA LEU A 32 11.26 8.85 2.06
C LEU A 32 12.62 9.20 2.69
N ILE A 33 13.31 8.19 3.18
CA ILE A 33 14.68 8.27 3.69
C ILE A 33 15.61 7.44 2.82
N ASP A 34 16.88 7.81 2.86
CA ASP A 34 17.91 7.04 2.18
C ASP A 34 18.22 5.77 2.97
N LEU A 35 17.94 4.66 2.30
CA LEU A 35 18.00 3.31 2.82
C LEU A 35 19.02 2.50 2.04
N SER A 36 19.88 1.77 2.72
CA SER A 36 20.81 0.88 2.03
C SER A 36 20.04 -0.28 1.36
N PRO A 37 20.61 -0.86 0.29
CA PRO A 37 20.02 -2.05 -0.35
C PRO A 37 19.87 -3.22 0.62
N GLU A 38 20.80 -3.36 1.57
CA GLU A 38 20.78 -4.41 2.60
C GLU A 38 19.60 -4.23 3.57
N GLU A 39 19.38 -3.01 4.05
CA GLU A 39 18.24 -2.67 4.91
C GLU A 39 16.91 -2.87 4.19
N THR A 40 16.83 -2.44 2.92
CA THR A 40 15.63 -2.61 2.09
C THR A 40 15.33 -4.09 1.87
N THR A 41 16.35 -4.89 1.55
CA THR A 41 16.20 -6.35 1.38
C THR A 41 15.76 -7.01 2.66
N LYS A 42 16.37 -6.64 3.80
CA LYS A 42 15.97 -7.15 5.12
C LYS A 42 14.51 -6.81 5.44
N LEU A 43 14.07 -5.59 5.16
CA LEU A 43 12.69 -5.17 5.37
C LEU A 43 11.72 -5.97 4.51
N LEU A 44 12.02 -6.13 3.21
CA LEU A 44 11.23 -6.97 2.32
C LEU A 44 11.16 -8.43 2.78
N SER A 45 12.27 -8.99 3.26
CA SER A 45 12.27 -10.35 3.82
C SER A 45 11.37 -10.48 5.05
N ILE A 46 11.30 -9.46 5.91
CA ILE A 46 10.42 -9.47 7.08
C ILE A 46 8.95 -9.39 6.64
N LEU A 47 8.62 -8.44 5.76
CA LEU A 47 7.25 -8.21 5.29
C LEU A 47 6.69 -9.41 4.52
N ASN A 48 7.54 -10.11 3.78
CA ASN A 48 7.15 -11.26 2.96
C ASN A 48 7.32 -12.61 3.66
N LYS A 49 7.82 -12.65 4.91
CA LYS A 49 8.29 -13.88 5.56
C LYS A 49 7.24 -14.98 5.57
N GLU A 50 6.09 -14.69 6.19
CA GLU A 50 5.00 -15.67 6.34
C GLU A 50 4.25 -15.89 5.02
N TRP A 51 4.20 -14.88 4.16
CA TRP A 51 3.47 -14.93 2.89
C TRP A 51 4.13 -15.86 1.88
N LEU A 52 5.46 -15.83 1.79
CA LEU A 52 6.22 -16.69 0.88
C LEU A 52 6.18 -18.18 1.27
N GLU A 53 5.69 -18.51 2.46
CA GLU A 53 5.45 -19.91 2.86
C GLU A 53 4.20 -20.50 2.19
N ASP A 54 3.19 -19.66 1.91
CA ASP A 54 1.90 -20.09 1.34
C ASP A 54 1.74 -19.68 -0.14
N SER A 55 2.42 -18.61 -0.57
CA SER A 55 2.31 -18.04 -1.91
C SER A 55 3.65 -17.89 -2.63
N PRO A 56 3.74 -18.23 -3.93
CA PRO A 56 4.99 -18.09 -4.69
C PRO A 56 5.34 -16.63 -5.01
N ASN A 57 4.36 -15.72 -4.92
CA ASN A 57 4.53 -14.30 -5.21
C ASN A 57 4.66 -13.52 -3.90
N PRO A 58 5.60 -12.57 -3.78
CA PRO A 58 5.69 -11.70 -2.60
C PRO A 58 4.46 -10.77 -2.48
N ILE A 59 4.03 -10.51 -1.24
CA ILE A 59 2.97 -9.55 -0.90
C ILE A 59 3.46 -8.10 -0.90
N VAL A 60 4.76 -7.87 -0.68
CA VAL A 60 5.40 -6.55 -0.79
C VAL A 60 6.59 -6.61 -1.74
N ARG A 61 6.66 -5.66 -2.68
CA ARG A 61 7.81 -5.46 -3.57
C ARG A 61 8.15 -3.98 -3.69
N THR A 62 9.37 -3.69 -4.13
CA THR A 62 9.78 -2.32 -4.47
C THR A 62 9.56 -2.05 -5.96
N PRO A 63 8.89 -0.95 -6.33
CA PRO A 63 8.85 -0.51 -7.72
C PRO A 63 10.23 -0.02 -8.19
N LYS A 64 10.39 0.12 -9.51
CA LYS A 64 11.64 0.65 -10.12
C LYS A 64 12.08 1.97 -9.51
N VAL A 65 11.12 2.85 -9.21
CA VAL A 65 11.34 4.13 -8.52
C VAL A 65 10.74 4.03 -7.12
N HIS A 66 11.49 3.43 -6.19
CA HIS A 66 11.07 3.28 -4.78
C HIS A 66 11.79 4.24 -3.83
N ASN A 67 13.06 4.57 -4.10
CA ASN A 67 13.82 5.49 -3.28
C ASN A 67 13.49 6.95 -3.64
N LEU A 68 12.75 7.60 -2.75
CA LEU A 68 12.31 8.99 -2.83
C LEU A 68 12.87 9.79 -1.63
N ALA A 69 14.12 9.49 -1.24
CA ALA A 69 14.80 10.18 -0.14
C ALA A 69 14.76 11.71 -0.29
N GLY A 70 14.29 12.39 0.76
CA GLY A 70 14.19 13.85 0.79
C GLY A 70 13.02 14.44 -0.02
N LYS A 71 12.13 13.60 -0.56
CA LYS A 71 10.86 14.02 -1.18
C LYS A 71 9.73 14.07 -0.15
N THR A 72 8.54 14.45 -0.61
CA THR A 72 7.33 14.50 0.21
C THR A 72 6.47 13.25 0.01
N LEU A 73 5.54 12.99 0.93
CA LEU A 73 4.58 11.91 0.74
C LEU A 73 3.70 12.10 -0.52
N LYS A 74 3.47 13.35 -0.94
CA LYS A 74 2.75 13.65 -2.19
C LYS A 74 3.52 13.16 -3.42
N ASP A 75 4.84 13.28 -3.43
CA ASP A 75 5.68 12.74 -4.50
C ASP A 75 5.54 11.21 -4.57
N VAL A 76 5.43 10.54 -3.42
CA VAL A 76 5.21 9.08 -3.35
C VAL A 76 3.84 8.71 -3.93
N VAL A 77 2.78 9.42 -3.55
CA VAL A 77 1.43 9.22 -4.13
C VAL A 77 1.49 9.36 -5.65
N GLN A 78 2.14 10.40 -6.16
CA GLN A 78 2.27 10.62 -7.59
C GLN A 78 3.08 9.51 -8.28
N ALA A 79 4.16 9.04 -7.65
CA ALA A 79 4.94 7.90 -8.14
C ALA A 79 4.11 6.61 -8.19
N HIS A 80 3.24 6.40 -7.20
CA HIS A 80 2.33 5.26 -7.16
C HIS A 80 1.21 5.35 -8.20
N VAL A 81 0.65 6.54 -8.43
CA VAL A 81 -0.30 6.79 -9.54
C VAL A 81 0.35 6.46 -10.89
N ASN A 82 1.58 6.93 -11.11
CA ASN A 82 2.33 6.72 -12.37
C ASN A 82 2.92 5.31 -12.52
N LEU A 83 2.86 4.47 -11.47
CA LEU A 83 3.35 3.11 -11.52
C LEU A 83 2.50 2.30 -12.49
N ASP A 84 3.17 1.69 -13.48
CA ASP A 84 2.55 0.68 -14.34
C ASP A 84 2.03 -0.46 -13.48
N LYS A 85 0.70 -0.68 -13.51
CA LYS A 85 0.04 -1.66 -12.63
C LYS A 85 0.23 -3.11 -13.11
N GLU A 86 1.06 -3.35 -14.13
CA GLU A 86 1.38 -4.66 -14.68
C GLU A 86 0.11 -5.47 -15.01
N ILE A 87 -0.85 -4.81 -15.67
CA ILE A 87 -2.16 -5.38 -15.95
C ILE A 87 -2.00 -6.56 -16.93
N SER A 88 -2.41 -7.75 -16.48
CA SER A 88 -2.42 -8.96 -17.29
C SER A 88 -3.84 -9.33 -17.70
N PRO A 89 -4.07 -9.77 -18.95
CA PRO A 89 -5.41 -10.16 -19.38
C PRO A 89 -5.83 -11.48 -18.72
N VAL A 90 -7.03 -11.51 -18.15
CA VAL A 90 -7.64 -12.74 -17.64
C VAL A 90 -8.45 -13.43 -18.74
N SER A 91 -8.34 -14.75 -18.85
CA SER A 91 -9.16 -15.54 -19.76
C SER A 91 -10.33 -16.17 -19.00
N GLY A 92 -11.53 -15.60 -19.15
CA GLY A 92 -12.77 -16.24 -18.67
C GLY A 92 -13.30 -15.82 -17.30
N GLY A 93 -13.19 -14.55 -16.92
CA GLY A 93 -13.80 -13.97 -15.72
C GLY A 93 -14.55 -12.66 -15.99
N GLU A 94 -15.19 -12.10 -14.95
CA GLU A 94 -15.87 -10.79 -15.02
C GLU A 94 -14.90 -9.60 -14.95
N ALA A 95 -13.69 -9.82 -14.40
CA ALA A 95 -12.66 -8.80 -14.29
C ALA A 95 -12.05 -8.44 -15.66
N LYS A 96 -11.70 -7.17 -15.85
CA LYS A 96 -11.01 -6.68 -17.06
C LYS A 96 -9.57 -7.20 -17.17
N GLY A 97 -8.99 -7.66 -16.08
CA GLY A 97 -7.64 -8.23 -15.98
C GLY A 97 -7.16 -8.32 -14.53
N ASP A 98 -6.00 -8.92 -14.34
CA ASP A 98 -5.32 -9.04 -13.05
C ASP A 98 -4.28 -7.94 -12.90
N LEU A 99 -4.27 -7.26 -11.75
CA LEU A 99 -3.25 -6.28 -11.42
C LEU A 99 -2.04 -6.94 -10.76
N GLY A 100 -0.84 -6.56 -11.17
CA GLY A 100 0.38 -6.95 -10.48
C GLY A 100 0.67 -6.11 -9.23
N TRP A 101 0.14 -4.87 -9.17
CA TRP A 101 0.35 -3.95 -8.06
C TRP A 101 -0.96 -3.49 -7.44
N TYR A 102 -1.00 -3.45 -6.11
CA TYR A 102 -2.15 -3.00 -5.35
C TYR A 102 -2.37 -1.51 -5.63
N PRO A 103 -3.53 -1.09 -6.16
CA PRO A 103 -3.70 0.25 -6.70
C PRO A 103 -4.10 1.28 -5.65
N THR A 104 -4.81 0.87 -4.60
CA THR A 104 -5.42 1.80 -3.63
C THR A 104 -4.62 1.94 -2.34
N ALA A 105 -3.54 1.18 -2.16
CA ALA A 105 -2.73 1.21 -0.96
C ALA A 105 -1.27 0.85 -1.21
N PHE A 106 -0.38 1.47 -0.44
CA PHE A 106 1.07 1.26 -0.51
C PHE A 106 1.75 1.60 0.82
N ILE A 107 3.00 1.16 0.97
CA ILE A 107 3.78 1.27 2.21
C ILE A 107 4.93 2.26 2.00
N VAL A 108 5.22 3.06 3.02
CA VAL A 108 6.27 4.08 3.01
C VAL A 108 7.14 3.98 4.25
N VAL A 109 8.45 3.93 4.03
CA VAL A 109 9.45 4.01 5.11
C VAL A 109 9.82 5.47 5.36
N THR A 110 9.58 5.94 6.58
CA THR A 110 9.80 7.35 6.96
C THR A 110 11.01 7.55 7.89
N THR A 111 11.56 6.48 8.48
CA THR A 111 12.61 6.56 9.50
C THR A 111 13.43 5.30 9.51
N ARG A 112 14.73 5.39 9.83
CA ARG A 112 15.63 4.22 9.93
C ARG A 112 15.29 3.31 11.10
N ASP A 113 14.59 3.87 12.07
CA ASP A 113 14.13 3.17 13.26
C ASP A 113 12.74 2.55 13.03
N TRP A 114 12.47 2.02 11.83
CA TRP A 114 11.17 1.43 11.46
C TRP A 114 10.78 0.25 12.34
N VAL A 115 11.74 -0.37 13.03
CA VAL A 115 11.47 -1.44 14.00
C VAL A 115 10.69 -0.91 15.21
N ASN A 116 11.01 0.28 15.72
CA ASN A 116 10.33 0.86 16.89
C ASN A 116 9.23 1.85 16.50
N ARG A 117 9.36 2.53 15.36
CA ARG A 117 8.42 3.56 14.89
C ARG A 117 7.40 3.05 13.88
N GLY A 118 7.55 1.81 13.45
CA GLY A 118 6.69 1.19 12.44
C GLY A 118 6.91 1.72 11.03
N LEU A 119 6.03 1.27 10.14
CA LEU A 119 5.93 1.67 8.74
C LEU A 119 4.66 2.46 8.52
N LEU A 120 4.67 3.38 7.57
CA LEU A 120 3.49 4.14 7.19
C LEU A 120 2.75 3.40 6.08
N VAL A 121 1.52 2.96 6.32
CA VAL A 121 0.62 2.58 5.22
C VAL A 121 -0.18 3.80 4.78
N VAL A 122 -0.30 3.97 3.48
CA VAL A 122 -1.19 4.97 2.86
C VAL A 122 -2.21 4.21 2.06
N TYR A 123 -3.49 4.56 2.23
CA TYR A 123 -4.60 3.92 1.55
C TYR A 123 -5.64 4.95 1.13
N LEU A 124 -6.42 4.58 0.13
CA LEU A 124 -7.65 5.28 -0.22
C LEU A 124 -8.74 4.81 0.73
N ASP A 125 -9.36 5.77 1.43
CA ASP A 125 -10.52 5.50 2.27
C ASP A 125 -11.72 5.20 1.35
N ASP A 126 -11.99 3.91 1.14
CA ASP A 126 -13.16 3.41 0.43
C ASP A 126 -14.23 2.93 1.40
N THR A 127 -14.27 3.49 2.62
CA THR A 127 -15.29 3.15 3.61
C THR A 127 -16.65 3.34 2.96
N ASP A 128 -17.35 2.24 2.71
CA ASP A 128 -18.77 2.24 2.39
C ASP A 128 -19.43 2.84 3.63
N ASP A 129 -19.78 4.13 3.58
CA ASP A 129 -20.86 4.65 4.44
C ASP A 129 -21.99 3.63 4.27
N GLU A 130 -22.48 3.06 5.40
CA GLU A 130 -23.35 1.86 5.50
C GLU A 130 -24.68 1.92 4.69
N GLU A 131 -24.85 2.95 3.87
CA GLU A 131 -25.97 3.25 3.00
C GLU A 131 -25.64 3.08 1.50
N GLY A 132 -24.63 2.27 1.16
CA GLY A 132 -24.41 1.75 -0.20
C GLY A 132 -24.06 2.79 -1.27
N ASN A 133 -23.73 4.02 -0.88
CA ASN A 133 -23.24 5.06 -1.76
C ASN A 133 -21.74 5.19 -1.55
N LYS A 134 -20.97 4.43 -2.33
CA LYS A 134 -19.56 4.75 -2.53
C LYS A 134 -19.47 6.19 -3.00
N PRO A 135 -18.86 7.10 -2.21
CA PRO A 135 -18.78 8.49 -2.61
C PRO A 135 -18.02 8.57 -3.94
N ASP A 136 -18.39 9.55 -4.78
CA ASP A 136 -17.80 9.73 -6.11
C ASP A 136 -16.27 9.55 -6.06
N PRO A 137 -15.66 8.85 -7.02
CA PRO A 137 -14.22 8.59 -7.02
C PRO A 137 -13.39 9.88 -6.92
N GLU A 138 -13.95 11.03 -7.29
CA GLU A 138 -13.36 12.37 -7.19
C GLU A 138 -13.30 12.94 -5.76
N VAL A 139 -14.17 12.47 -4.84
CA VAL A 139 -14.24 12.95 -3.45
C VAL A 139 -13.62 11.99 -2.44
N ARG A 140 -13.22 10.78 -2.86
CA ARG A 140 -12.58 9.79 -1.99
C ARG A 140 -11.27 10.32 -1.41
N ARG A 141 -11.17 10.25 -0.09
CA ARG A 141 -10.05 10.78 0.67
C ARG A 141 -8.97 9.72 0.80
N MET A 142 -7.73 10.19 0.97
CA MET A 142 -6.63 9.32 1.35
C MET A 142 -6.42 9.46 2.86
N ASP A 143 -6.09 8.34 3.49
CA ASP A 143 -5.69 8.31 4.88
C ASP A 143 -4.41 7.47 5.03
N LYS A 144 -3.82 7.53 6.22
CA LYS A 144 -2.57 6.86 6.55
C LYS A 144 -2.48 6.59 8.04
N PHE A 145 -1.76 5.54 8.40
CA PHE A 145 -1.37 5.27 9.78
C PHE A 145 -0.06 4.51 9.84
N PHE A 146 0.58 4.56 11.00
CA PHE A 146 1.77 3.78 11.28
C PHE A 146 1.38 2.42 11.88
N PHE A 147 2.06 1.35 11.50
CA PHE A 147 1.84 0.01 12.04
C PHE A 147 3.17 -0.67 12.34
N GLU A 148 3.16 -1.59 13.31
CA GLU A 148 4.36 -2.33 13.71
C GLU A 148 4.83 -3.29 12.62
N VAL A 149 6.15 -3.39 12.46
CA VAL A 149 6.78 -4.29 11.48
C VAL A 149 6.56 -5.77 11.84
N GLY A 150 6.35 -6.07 13.13
CA GLY A 150 6.13 -7.44 13.61
C GLY A 150 4.84 -8.06 13.10
N ASP A 151 3.75 -7.28 13.10
CA ASP A 151 2.42 -7.72 12.66
C ASP A 151 2.15 -7.41 11.17
N ALA A 152 3.10 -6.76 10.51
CA ALA A 152 2.98 -6.31 9.14
C ALA A 152 2.60 -7.41 8.14
N SER A 153 3.22 -8.59 8.23
CA SER A 153 2.95 -9.68 7.29
C SER A 153 1.52 -10.18 7.39
N LEU A 154 1.00 -10.36 8.60
CA LEU A 154 -0.38 -10.78 8.84
C LEU A 154 -1.37 -9.69 8.43
N LEU A 155 -1.09 -8.44 8.81
CA LEU A 155 -1.95 -7.30 8.50
C LEU A 155 -2.11 -7.09 6.99
N LEU A 156 -0.99 -7.14 6.25
CA LEU A 156 -1.00 -7.02 4.79
C LEU A 156 -1.75 -8.19 4.14
N ALA A 157 -1.59 -9.41 4.67
CA ALA A 157 -2.34 -10.57 4.19
C ALA A 157 -3.84 -10.37 4.37
N SER A 158 -4.29 -9.90 5.54
CA SER A 158 -5.70 -9.57 5.79
C SER A 158 -6.24 -8.50 4.83
N PHE A 159 -5.43 -7.50 4.46
CA PHE A 159 -5.82 -6.52 3.43
C PHE A 159 -5.90 -7.13 2.03
N SER A 160 -4.99 -8.04 1.69
CA SER A 160 -4.96 -8.71 0.39
C SER A 160 -6.18 -9.62 0.20
N PHE A 161 -6.58 -10.34 1.25
CA PHE A 161 -7.78 -11.20 1.22
C PHE A 161 -9.10 -10.44 1.42
N GLY A 162 -9.03 -9.16 1.81
CA GLY A 162 -10.22 -8.36 2.12
C GLY A 162 -10.90 -8.74 3.45
N ASP A 163 -10.21 -9.47 4.32
CA ASP A 163 -10.71 -9.85 5.66
C ASP A 163 -10.77 -8.65 6.63
N LEU A 164 -9.97 -7.61 6.38
CA LEU A 164 -9.88 -6.43 7.23
C LEU A 164 -9.87 -5.15 6.38
N ALA A 165 -10.70 -4.17 6.73
CA ALA A 165 -10.64 -2.86 6.09
C ALA A 165 -9.52 -2.01 6.70
N PHE A 166 -8.95 -1.11 5.90
CA PHE A 166 -7.84 -0.25 6.34
C PHE A 166 -8.22 0.67 7.51
N VAL A 167 -9.49 1.12 7.58
CA VAL A 167 -9.99 1.95 8.68
C VAL A 167 -10.05 1.18 9.99
N ASP A 168 -10.58 -0.04 10.00
CA ASP A 168 -10.58 -0.91 11.18
C ASP A 168 -9.16 -1.27 11.63
N ALA A 169 -8.26 -1.51 10.66
CA ALA A 169 -6.86 -1.77 10.96
C ALA A 169 -6.16 -0.56 11.59
N LYS A 170 -6.49 0.66 11.15
CA LYS A 170 -5.98 1.89 11.76
C LYS A 170 -6.38 1.99 13.24
N GLU A 171 -7.61 1.61 13.57
CA GLU A 171 -8.09 1.64 14.96
C GLU A 171 -7.46 0.54 15.82
N GLN A 172 -7.20 -0.64 15.26
CA GLN A 172 -6.68 -1.80 16.00
C GLN A 172 -5.15 -1.84 16.10
N TYR A 173 -4.43 -1.41 15.06
CA TYR A 173 -2.99 -1.56 14.90
C TYR A 173 -2.25 -0.23 14.69
N GLY A 174 -2.97 0.88 14.67
CA GLY A 174 -2.40 2.21 14.49
C GLY A 174 -1.49 2.62 15.64
N LEU A 175 -0.26 2.98 15.31
CA LEU A 175 0.68 3.63 16.22
C LEU A 175 0.42 5.15 16.26
N GLU A 176 0.47 5.72 17.46
CA GLU A 176 0.35 7.16 17.73
C GLU A 176 1.63 7.96 17.41
#